data_AF-A0A453BSD7-F1
#
_entry.id   AF-A0A453BSD7-F1
#
_cell.length_a   1.000
_cell.length_b   1.000
_cell.length_c   1.000
_cell.angle_alpha   90.00
_cell.angle_beta   90.00
_cell.angle_gamma   90.00
#
_symmetry.space_group_name_H-M   'P 1'
#
loop_
_entity.id
_entity.type
_entity.pdbx_description
1 polymer ?
#
loop_
_entity_poly.entity_id
_entity_poly.type
_entity_poly.pdbx_seq_one_letter_code
_entity_poly.pdbx_strand_id
1 'polypeptide(L)'
;ETSGGMSLVFRRWATKKTAGSTKNGRDSNPKYLGVKKFGGEKVEPGNIIVRQRGTRFHPGNYVGMGKDHTLFSLKEGHVRFERNKLTGRKWIHVEPVAGHTLHPVYADGSAIAADMELL
;
A
#
# COMPACT_ATOMS: atom_id res chain seq x y z
N GLU A 1 46.73 27.98 67.37
CA GLU A 1 46.68 26.91 66.35
C GLU A 1 45.26 26.39 66.23
N THR A 2 44.90 25.87 65.05
CA THR A 2 43.63 25.21 64.67
C THR A 2 42.32 26.02 64.70
N SER A 3 41.89 26.48 63.53
CA SER A 3 40.67 25.95 62.88
C SER A 3 40.54 26.58 61.50
N GLY A 4 40.62 25.72 60.47
CA GLY A 4 40.72 26.10 59.07
C GLY A 4 39.50 26.89 58.58
N GLY A 5 39.79 27.83 57.68
CA GLY A 5 38.85 28.81 57.16
C GLY A 5 37.59 28.19 56.55
N MET A 6 36.48 28.90 56.78
CA MET A 6 35.18 28.62 56.20
C MET A 6 35.28 28.69 54.67
N SER A 7 35.34 27.53 54.01
CA SER A 7 35.28 27.46 52.55
C SER A 7 33.88 27.87 52.09
N LEU A 8 33.72 29.17 51.80
CA LEU A 8 32.58 29.66 51.04
C LEU A 8 32.77 29.22 49.58
N VAL A 9 32.54 27.93 49.31
CA VAL A 9 32.35 27.44 47.95
C VAL A 9 31.04 28.04 47.46
N PHE A 10 31.12 29.23 46.83
CA PHE A 10 30.01 29.83 46.11
C PHE A 10 29.63 28.89 44.97
N ARG A 11 28.66 28.01 45.25
CA ARG A 11 28.01 27.14 44.26
C ARG A 11 27.22 28.05 43.32
N ARG A 12 27.85 28.52 42.24
CA ARG A 12 27.15 29.26 41.18
C ARG A 12 26.23 28.28 40.46
N TRP A 13 24.95 28.28 40.82
CA TRP A 13 23.92 27.64 39.99
C TRP A 13 23.83 28.39 38.65
N ALA A 14 23.79 27.65 37.55
CA ALA A 14 23.59 28.22 36.22
C ALA A 14 22.27 29.00 36.18
N THR A 15 22.35 30.29 35.83
CA THR A 15 21.18 31.16 35.68
C THR A 15 20.61 31.05 34.28
N LYS A 16 19.28 30.96 34.24
CA LYS A 16 18.39 30.75 33.09
C LYS A 16 18.53 29.37 32.42
N LYS A 17 17.64 28.44 32.82
CA LYS A 17 17.10 27.47 31.86
C LYS A 17 16.22 28.25 30.91
N THR A 18 16.78 28.75 29.80
CA THR A 18 15.95 29.12 28.66
C THR A 18 15.30 27.84 28.20
N ALA A 19 14.11 27.54 28.75
CA ALA A 19 13.23 26.55 28.16
C ALA A 19 12.81 27.15 26.82
N GLY A 20 13.59 26.87 25.79
CA GLY A 20 13.14 27.05 24.42
C GLY A 20 11.96 26.10 24.26
N SER A 21 10.74 26.61 24.44
CA SER A 21 9.54 25.88 24.05
C SER A 21 9.60 25.73 22.54
N THR A 22 10.17 24.62 22.05
CA THR A 22 10.07 24.29 20.64
C THR A 22 8.60 23.96 20.39
N LYS A 23 7.91 24.82 19.64
CA LYS A 23 6.53 24.57 19.22
C LYS A 23 6.55 23.49 18.14
N ASN A 24 6.67 22.23 18.56
CA ASN A 24 6.54 21.09 17.68
C ASN A 24 5.05 20.86 17.42
N GLY A 25 4.54 21.53 16.38
CA GLY A 25 3.14 21.44 15.92
C GLY A 25 3.03 21.38 14.40
N ARG A 26 4.06 20.86 13.71
CA ARG A 26 4.02 20.68 12.26
C ARG A 26 3.39 19.32 11.97
N ASP A 27 2.24 19.35 11.31
CA ASP A 27 1.64 18.18 10.68
C ASP A 27 1.48 18.42 9.19
N SER A 28 1.34 17.34 8.43
CA SER A 28 1.17 17.35 7.00
C SER A 28 -0.28 17.02 6.63
N ASN A 29 -0.76 17.57 5.52
CA ASN A 29 -2.09 17.24 5.01
C ASN A 29 -2.25 15.72 4.79
N PRO A 30 -3.44 15.16 5.06
CA PRO A 30 -3.72 13.75 4.82
C PRO A 30 -3.52 13.40 3.34
N LYS A 31 -2.91 12.23 3.09
CA LYS A 31 -2.57 11.76 1.73
C LYS A 31 -3.59 10.79 1.14
N TYR A 32 -4.67 10.49 1.88
CA TYR A 32 -5.80 9.64 1.46
C TYR A 32 -5.40 8.29 0.84
N LEU A 33 -4.30 7.71 1.35
CA LEU A 33 -3.81 6.38 0.97
C LEU A 33 -4.77 5.29 1.45
N GLY A 34 -4.63 4.09 0.91
CA GLY A 34 -5.39 2.91 1.30
C GLY A 34 -6.09 2.22 0.14
N VAL A 35 -6.84 1.19 0.51
CA VAL A 35 -7.68 0.40 -0.41
C VAL A 35 -8.91 1.23 -0.78
N LYS A 36 -9.26 1.20 -2.06
CA LYS A 36 -10.42 1.89 -2.64
C LYS A 36 -11.48 0.92 -3.15
N LYS A 37 -11.06 -0.30 -3.52
CA LYS A 37 -11.94 -1.40 -3.93
C LYS A 37 -11.65 -2.66 -3.13
N PHE A 38 -12.67 -3.22 -2.50
CA PHE A 38 -12.57 -4.42 -1.67
C PHE A 38 -12.77 -5.70 -2.49
N GLY A 39 -12.53 -6.86 -1.85
CA GLY A 39 -12.68 -8.15 -2.50
C GLY A 39 -14.13 -8.40 -2.92
N GLY A 40 -14.34 -8.87 -4.14
CA GLY A 40 -15.66 -9.12 -4.74
C GLY A 40 -16.31 -7.89 -5.40
N GLU A 41 -15.74 -6.69 -5.24
CA GLU A 41 -16.31 -5.50 -5.87
C GLU A 41 -16.05 -5.47 -7.38
N LYS A 42 -17.04 -4.99 -8.13
CA LYS A 42 -16.94 -4.75 -9.57
C LYS A 42 -15.97 -3.58 -9.85
N VAL A 43 -15.08 -3.79 -10.81
CA VAL A 43 -14.13 -2.80 -11.32
C VAL A 43 -14.19 -2.73 -12.84
N GLU A 44 -13.90 -1.55 -13.37
CA GLU A 44 -13.77 -1.24 -14.80
C GLU A 44 -12.31 -0.86 -15.09
N PRO A 45 -11.81 -1.03 -16.32
CA PRO A 45 -10.44 -0.67 -16.67
C PRO A 45 -10.09 0.77 -16.26
N GLY A 46 -8.95 0.94 -15.60
CA GLY A 46 -8.49 2.23 -15.08
C GLY A 46 -8.94 2.53 -13.64
N ASN A 47 -9.87 1.77 -13.07
CA ASN A 47 -10.28 1.97 -11.67
C ASN A 47 -9.12 1.67 -10.72
N ILE A 48 -8.89 2.59 -9.78
CA ILE A 48 -7.87 2.47 -8.74
C ILE A 48 -8.36 1.49 -7.67
N ILE A 49 -7.56 0.47 -7.39
CA ILE A 49 -7.83 -0.53 -6.36
C ILE A 49 -7.17 -0.11 -5.04
N VAL A 50 -5.90 0.31 -5.07
CA VAL A 50 -5.15 0.71 -3.88
C VAL A 50 -4.18 1.86 -4.20
N ARG A 51 -4.19 2.90 -3.34
CA ARG A 51 -3.12 3.90 -3.29
C ARG A 51 -2.21 3.58 -2.12
N GLN A 52 -0.92 3.35 -2.37
CA GLN A 52 0.01 2.89 -1.33
C GLN A 52 1.35 3.64 -1.38
N ARG A 53 2.19 3.41 -0.37
CA ARG A 53 3.60 3.80 -0.37
C ARG A 53 4.41 2.52 -0.36
N GLY A 54 5.23 2.33 -1.38
CA GLY A 54 5.84 1.03 -1.68
C GLY A 54 4.79 -0.04 -2.00
N THR A 55 5.23 -1.30 -2.12
CA THR A 55 4.40 -2.43 -2.54
C THR A 55 3.92 -3.25 -1.34
N ARG A 56 2.94 -2.73 -0.60
CA ARG A 56 2.24 -3.53 0.44
C ARG A 56 1.42 -4.65 -0.21
N PHE A 57 0.78 -4.32 -1.32
CA PHE A 57 0.14 -5.26 -2.22
C PHE A 57 0.90 -5.29 -3.54
N HIS A 58 1.03 -6.49 -4.10
CA HIS A 58 1.69 -6.74 -5.37
C HIS A 58 0.64 -6.90 -6.49
N PRO A 59 0.96 -6.46 -7.72
CA PRO A 59 0.07 -6.63 -8.86
C PRO A 59 0.04 -8.11 -9.25
N GLY A 60 -1.17 -8.66 -9.37
CA GLY A 60 -1.44 -9.97 -9.93
C GLY A 60 -2.06 -9.85 -11.32
N ASN A 61 -2.95 -10.79 -11.63
CA ASN A 61 -3.55 -10.89 -12.95
C ASN A 61 -4.44 -9.68 -13.25
N TYR A 62 -4.31 -9.13 -14.47
CA TYR A 62 -5.09 -7.99 -14.98
C TYR A 62 -5.04 -6.73 -14.09
N VAL A 63 -3.94 -6.53 -13.37
CA VAL A 63 -3.67 -5.34 -12.55
C VAL A 63 -2.39 -4.66 -13.01
N GLY A 64 -2.46 -3.35 -13.27
CA GLY A 64 -1.32 -2.50 -13.56
C GLY A 64 -0.79 -1.79 -12.33
N MET A 65 0.47 -1.34 -12.39
CA MET A 65 1.13 -0.55 -11.35
C MET A 65 1.58 0.80 -11.91
N GLY A 66 1.22 1.89 -11.22
CA GLY A 66 1.67 3.24 -11.55
C GLY A 66 3.03 3.59 -10.94
N LYS A 67 3.56 4.78 -11.29
CA LYS A 67 4.85 5.30 -10.76
C LYS A 67 4.89 5.40 -9.24
N ASP A 68 3.78 5.72 -8.61
CA ASP A 68 3.65 5.81 -7.15
C ASP A 68 3.23 4.48 -6.49
N HIS A 69 3.37 3.36 -7.21
CA HIS A 69 2.92 2.02 -6.81
C HIS A 69 1.40 1.90 -6.60
N THR A 70 0.62 2.84 -7.13
CA THR A 70 -0.84 2.72 -7.18
C THR A 70 -1.22 1.53 -8.07
N LEU A 71 -2.12 0.69 -7.58
CA LEU A 71 -2.63 -0.46 -8.32
C LEU A 71 -3.97 -0.10 -8.96
N PHE A 72 -4.11 -0.42 -10.24
CA PHE A 72 -5.32 -0.16 -11.03
C PHE A 72 -5.69 -1.38 -11.88
N SER A 73 -6.96 -1.51 -12.21
CA SER A 73 -7.47 -2.63 -13.01
C SER A 73 -7.26 -2.40 -14.51
N LEU A 74 -6.95 -3.46 -15.26
CA LEU A 74 -6.77 -3.43 -16.71
C LEU A 74 -7.99 -3.97 -17.47
N LYS A 75 -8.82 -4.75 -16.80
CA LYS A 75 -10.02 -5.39 -17.35
C LYS A 75 -11.20 -5.18 -16.41
N GLU A 76 -12.40 -5.26 -16.96
CA GLU A 76 -13.64 -5.28 -16.17
C GLU A 76 -13.76 -6.63 -15.47
N GLY A 77 -14.08 -6.62 -14.17
CA GLY A 77 -14.04 -7.83 -13.37
C GLY A 77 -14.35 -7.60 -11.90
N HIS A 78 -14.10 -8.62 -11.09
CA HIS A 78 -14.17 -8.57 -9.63
C HIS A 78 -12.78 -8.60 -9.02
N VAL A 79 -12.54 -7.82 -7.97
CA VAL A 79 -11.24 -7.80 -7.28
C VAL A 79 -11.10 -9.02 -6.38
N ARG A 80 -9.96 -9.72 -6.49
CA ARG A 80 -9.60 -10.83 -5.60
C ARG A 80 -8.26 -10.55 -4.91
N PHE A 81 -8.27 -10.68 -3.59
CA PHE A 81 -7.06 -10.58 -2.77
C PHE A 81 -6.55 -11.98 -2.46
N GLU A 82 -5.25 -12.18 -2.65
CA GLU A 82 -4.58 -13.43 -2.31
C GLU A 82 -3.42 -13.16 -1.34
N ARG A 83 -3.19 -14.08 -0.42
CA ARG A 83 -2.02 -14.08 0.45
C ARG A 83 -1.26 -15.38 0.25
N ASN A 84 -0.01 -15.27 -0.20
CA ASN A 84 0.88 -16.40 -0.28
C ASN A 84 1.19 -16.90 1.14
N LYS A 85 0.93 -18.18 1.40
CA LYS A 85 1.13 -18.80 2.73
C LYS A 85 2.60 -18.94 3.11
N LEU A 86 3.48 -19.18 2.13
CA LEU A 86 4.90 -19.40 2.35
C LEU A 86 5.64 -18.07 2.57
N THR A 87 5.46 -17.11 1.67
CA THR A 87 6.19 -15.83 1.72
C THR A 87 5.45 -14.73 2.48
N GLY A 88 4.16 -14.92 2.79
CA GLY A 88 3.31 -13.91 3.40
C GLY A 88 2.95 -12.74 2.49
N ARG A 89 3.45 -12.71 1.25
CA ARG A 89 3.19 -11.62 0.29
C ARG A 89 1.73 -11.59 -0.14
N LYS A 90 1.18 -10.38 -0.25
CA LYS A 90 -0.21 -10.15 -0.66
C LYS A 90 -0.26 -9.70 -2.12
N TRP A 91 -1.15 -10.31 -2.87
CA TRP A 91 -1.36 -10.08 -4.29
C TRP A 91 -2.80 -9.65 -4.54
N ILE A 92 -2.99 -8.84 -5.58
CA ILE A 92 -4.31 -8.39 -6.01
C ILE A 92 -4.49 -8.81 -7.45
N HIS A 93 -5.54 -9.56 -7.70
CA HIS A 93 -5.95 -10.04 -9.01
C HIS A 93 -7.30 -9.40 -9.35
N VAL A 94 -7.58 -9.25 -10.64
CA VAL A 94 -8.93 -8.99 -11.13
C VAL A 94 -9.38 -10.23 -11.88
N GLU A 95 -10.52 -10.79 -11.48
CA GLU A 95 -11.18 -11.89 -12.17
C GLU A 95 -12.13 -11.31 -13.22
N PRO A 96 -11.79 -11.42 -14.52
CA PRO A 96 -12.59 -10.79 -15.57
C PRO A 96 -13.94 -11.49 -15.75
N VAL A 97 -15.02 -10.71 -15.90
CA VAL A 97 -16.37 -11.27 -16.17
C VAL A 97 -16.44 -11.91 -17.56
N ALA A 98 -15.74 -11.33 -18.54
CA ALA A 98 -15.71 -11.80 -19.92
C ALA A 98 -14.82 -13.05 -20.14
N GLY A 99 -14.29 -13.65 -19.07
CA GLY A 99 -13.35 -14.76 -19.15
C GLY A 99 -11.90 -14.35 -19.40
N HIS A 100 -11.00 -15.33 -19.34
CA HIS A 100 -9.57 -15.11 -19.55
C HIS A 100 -9.25 -15.11 -21.05
N THR A 101 -8.62 -14.03 -21.53
CA THR A 101 -8.09 -14.01 -22.90
C THR A 101 -6.81 -14.85 -22.96
N LEU A 102 -6.85 -15.98 -23.67
CA LEU A 102 -5.65 -16.74 -24.03
C LEU A 102 -4.93 -16.06 -25.20
N HIS A 103 -3.59 -16.14 -25.23
CA HIS A 103 -2.82 -15.70 -26.39
C HIS A 103 -3.14 -16.61 -27.59
N PRO A 104 -3.23 -16.10 -28.84
CA PRO A 104 -3.63 -16.86 -30.02
C PRO A 104 -2.85 -18.17 -30.23
N VAL A 105 -1.56 -18.19 -29.89
CA VAL A 105 -0.70 -19.41 -29.94
C VAL A 105 -1.23 -20.56 -29.07
N TYR A 106 -2.11 -20.29 -28.11
CA TYR A 106 -2.74 -21.28 -27.22
C TYR A 106 -4.28 -21.29 -27.33
N ALA A 107 -4.87 -20.55 -28.28
CA ALA A 107 -6.31 -20.39 -28.40
C ALA A 107 -7.01 -21.62 -29.03
N ASP A 108 -6.26 -22.41 -29.80
CA ASP A 108 -6.74 -23.51 -30.65
C ASP A 108 -7.51 -24.63 -29.90
N GLY A 109 -7.45 -24.68 -28.56
CA GLY A 109 -8.15 -25.68 -27.75
C GLY A 109 -9.41 -25.20 -27.01
N SER A 110 -9.74 -23.91 -27.08
CA SER A 110 -10.82 -23.32 -26.26
C SER A 110 -12.04 -22.81 -27.05
N ALA A 111 -11.92 -22.71 -28.38
CA ALA A 111 -13.02 -22.32 -29.26
C ALA A 111 -14.05 -23.44 -29.51
N ILE A 112 -13.76 -24.70 -29.13
CA ILE A 112 -14.61 -25.86 -29.44
C ILE A 112 -15.83 -25.97 -28.49
N ALA A 113 -15.81 -25.32 -27.32
CA ALA A 113 -16.89 -25.45 -26.34
C ALA A 113 -18.12 -24.57 -26.62
N ALA A 114 -18.01 -23.50 -27.42
CA ALA A 114 -19.14 -22.59 -27.68
C ALA A 114 -19.93 -22.93 -28.96
N ASP A 115 -19.39 -23.76 -29.86
CA ASP A 115 -20.03 -24.14 -31.14
C ASP A 115 -20.68 -25.55 -31.12
N MET A 116 -20.73 -26.24 -29.97
CA MET A 116 -21.41 -27.55 -29.82
C MET A 116 -22.76 -27.50 -29.09
N GLU A 117 -23.29 -26.32 -28.75
CA GLU A 117 -24.65 -26.14 -28.18
C GLU A 117 -25.72 -25.74 -29.22
N LEU A 118 -25.44 -25.87 -30.52
CA LEU A 118 -26.43 -25.72 -31.59
C LEU A 118 -26.39 -26.90 -32.57
N LEU A 119 -26.94 -28.03 -32.11
CA LEU A 119 -27.56 -29.10 -32.91
C LEU A 119 -28.83 -29.55 -32.18
#